data_AF-A0A832WKE9-F1
#
_entry.id   AF-A0A832WKE9-F1
#
_cell.length_a   1.000
_cell.length_b   1.000
_cell.length_c   1.000
_cell.angle_alpha   90.00
_cell.angle_beta   90.00
_cell.angle_gamma   90.00
#
_symmetry.space_group_name_H-M   'P 1'
#
loop_
_entity.id
_entity.type
_entity.pdbx_description
1 polymer ?
#
loop_
_entity_poly.entity_id
_entity_poly.type
_entity_poly.pdbx_seq_one_letter_code
_entity_poly.pdbx_strand_id
1 'polypeptide(L)'
;MSELEAVRKEIEEIDREILSLIDRRVDLAEKVLESKRINGTSINDRKQNEVVINRALNTATELNLDLGSVKEIFEILIRMSIERQNELSGKGSLP
;
A
#
# COMPACT_ATOMS: atom_id res chain seq x y z
N MET A 1 -26.27 23.15 8.26
CA MET A 1 -24.97 22.54 7.96
C MET A 1 -24.06 23.66 7.51
N SER A 2 -22.93 23.85 8.17
CA SER A 2 -21.93 24.85 7.76
C SER A 2 -21.08 24.34 6.60
N GLU A 3 -20.44 25.24 5.87
CA GLU A 3 -19.48 24.90 4.81
C GLU A 3 -18.34 24.02 5.35
N LEU A 4 -17.87 24.30 6.57
CA LEU A 4 -16.86 23.48 7.25
C LEU A 4 -17.34 22.04 7.52
N GLU A 5 -18.60 21.88 7.91
CA GLU A 5 -19.19 20.55 8.12
C GLU A 5 -19.31 19.77 6.81
N ALA A 6 -19.65 20.44 5.71
CA ALA A 6 -19.72 19.81 4.40
C ALA A 6 -18.34 19.33 3.93
N VAL A 7 -17.30 20.17 4.04
CA VAL A 7 -15.92 19.81 3.68
C VAL A 7 -15.41 18.65 4.55
N ARG A 8 -15.69 18.65 5.84
CA ARG A 8 -15.28 17.54 6.73
C ARG A 8 -15.93 16.22 6.36
N LYS A 9 -17.18 16.26 5.90
CA LYS A 9 -17.88 15.06 5.43
C LYS A 9 -17.25 14.51 4.14
N GLU A 10 -16.87 15.39 3.22
CA GLU A 10 -16.16 14.99 2.00
C GLU A 10 -14.80 14.34 2.32
N ILE A 11 -14.06 14.89 3.28
CA ILE A 11 -12.81 14.28 3.78
C ILE A 11 -13.08 12.89 4.38
N GLU A 12 -14.13 12.73 5.18
CA GLU A 12 -14.49 11.43 5.76
C GLU A 12 -14.82 10.39 4.69
N GLU A 13 -15.48 10.81 3.61
CA GLU A 13 -15.77 9.94 2.46
C GLU A 13 -14.47 9.50 1.77
N ILE A 14 -13.54 10.42 1.53
CA ILE A 14 -12.21 10.12 0.97
C ILE A 14 -11.43 9.16 1.89
N ASP A 15 -11.45 9.37 3.21
CA ASP A 15 -10.77 8.51 4.18
C ASP A 15 -11.27 7.06 4.09
N ARG A 16 -12.60 6.87 3.96
CA ARG A 16 -13.21 5.54 3.77
C ARG A 16 -12.77 4.90 2.46
N GLU A 17 -12.66 5.68 1.39
CA GLU A 17 -12.15 5.20 0.10
C GLU A 17 -10.68 4.78 0.18
N ILE A 18 -9.84 5.56 0.85
CA ILE A 18 -8.43 5.23 1.09
C ILE A 18 -8.33 3.90 1.85
N LEU A 19 -9.09 3.73 2.93
CA LEU A 19 -9.10 2.47 3.71
C LEU A 19 -9.52 1.27 2.86
N SER A 20 -10.56 1.42 2.04
CA SER A 20 -11.02 0.39 1.10
C SER A 20 -9.95 0.03 0.06
N LEU A 21 -9.22 1.02 -0.46
CA LEU A 21 -8.13 0.79 -1.40
C LEU A 21 -6.92 0.10 -0.75
N ILE A 22 -6.60 0.45 0.50
CA ILE A 22 -5.53 -0.20 1.27
C ILE A 22 -5.86 -1.67 1.49
N ASP A 23 -7.08 -1.97 1.97
CA ASP A 23 -7.56 -3.33 2.21
C ASP A 23 -7.45 -4.19 0.95
N ARG A 24 -8.03 -3.71 -0.17
CA ARG A 24 -7.94 -4.37 -1.48
C ARG A 24 -6.50 -4.60 -1.93
N ARG A 25 -5.58 -3.67 -1.65
CA ARG A 25 -4.17 -3.80 -2.02
C ARG A 25 -3.46 -4.85 -1.15
N VAL A 26 -3.76 -4.92 0.14
CA VAL A 26 -3.20 -5.92 1.05
C VAL A 26 -3.71 -7.31 0.72
N ASP A 27 -4.99 -7.46 0.35
CA ASP A 27 -5.57 -8.76 -0.06
C ASP A 27 -4.89 -9.38 -1.28
N LEU A 28 -4.30 -8.56 -2.17
CA LEU A 28 -3.51 -9.07 -3.30
C LEU A 28 -2.21 -9.77 -2.87
N ALA A 29 -1.78 -9.61 -1.61
CA ALA A 29 -0.59 -10.25 -1.06
C ALA A 29 -0.63 -11.78 -1.17
N GLU A 30 -1.80 -12.40 -1.03
CA GLU A 30 -1.96 -13.86 -1.17
C GLU A 30 -1.65 -14.31 -2.61
N LYS A 31 -2.23 -13.63 -3.59
CA LYS A 31 -1.99 -13.92 -5.02
C LYS A 31 -0.53 -13.70 -5.40
N VAL A 32 0.09 -12.65 -4.85
CA VAL A 32 1.53 -12.38 -5.04
C VAL A 32 2.38 -13.48 -4.41
N LEU A 33 2.06 -13.93 -3.19
CA LEU A 33 2.79 -15.01 -2.51
C LEU A 33 2.77 -16.29 -3.32
N GLU A 34 1.59 -16.68 -3.83
CA GLU A 34 1.43 -17.90 -4.60
C GLU A 34 2.24 -17.84 -5.90
N SER A 35 2.18 -16.72 -6.63
CA SER A 35 3.01 -16.50 -7.80
C SER A 35 4.52 -16.57 -7.49
N LYS A 36 4.95 -15.99 -6.36
CA LYS A 36 6.35 -16.04 -5.92
C LYS A 36 6.82 -17.45 -5.57
N ARG A 37 5.96 -18.28 -4.97
CA ARG A 37 6.27 -19.70 -4.68
C ARG A 37 6.52 -20.47 -5.96
N ILE A 38 5.67 -20.30 -6.97
CA ILE A 38 5.81 -20.94 -8.28
C ILE A 38 7.12 -20.51 -8.96
N ASN A 39 7.48 -19.23 -8.87
CA ASN A 39 8.64 -18.66 -9.54
C ASN A 39 9.94 -18.67 -8.70
N GLY A 40 9.92 -19.24 -7.49
CA GLY A 40 11.08 -19.28 -6.60
C GLY A 40 11.61 -17.91 -6.14
N THR A 41 10.74 -16.90 -6.06
CA THR A 41 11.12 -15.51 -5.70
C THR A 41 10.92 -15.24 -4.21
N SER A 42 11.76 -14.39 -3.61
CA SER A 42 11.65 -14.00 -2.20
C SER A 42 10.43 -13.13 -1.92
N ILE A 43 9.88 -13.23 -0.70
CA ILE A 43 8.77 -12.37 -0.24
C ILE A 43 9.17 -10.90 -0.32
N ASN A 44 10.35 -10.54 0.18
CA ASN A 44 10.90 -9.20 0.00
C ASN A 44 11.68 -9.14 -1.33
N ASP A 45 11.05 -8.57 -2.35
CA ASP A 45 11.67 -8.29 -3.65
C ASP A 45 12.03 -6.80 -3.72
N ARG A 46 13.31 -6.49 -3.48
CA ARG A 46 13.81 -5.11 -3.44
C ARG A 46 13.63 -4.39 -4.78
N LYS A 47 13.82 -5.08 -5.91
CA LYS A 47 13.68 -4.48 -7.23
C LYS A 47 12.23 -4.09 -7.48
N GLN A 48 11.29 -4.97 -7.14
CA GLN A 48 9.87 -4.65 -7.28
C GLN A 48 9.44 -3.52 -6.33
N ASN A 49 9.99 -3.45 -5.11
CA ASN A 49 9.71 -2.34 -4.19
C ASN A 49 10.16 -0.99 -4.77
N GLU A 50 11.35 -0.92 -5.37
CA GLU A 50 11.84 0.29 -6.05
C GLU A 50 10.91 0.70 -7.20
N VAL A 51 10.42 -0.26 -8.01
CA VAL A 51 9.45 0.01 -9.08
C VAL A 51 8.16 0.62 -8.53
N VAL A 52 7.64 0.09 -7.42
CA VAL A 52 6.42 0.61 -6.78
C VAL A 52 6.62 2.04 -6.28
N ILE A 53 7.76 2.33 -5.63
CA ILE A 53 8.10 3.67 -5.15
C ILE A 53 8.27 4.65 -6.31
N ASN A 54 9.03 4.28 -7.34
CA ASN A 54 9.26 5.16 -8.49
C ASN A 54 7.94 5.52 -9.20
N ARG A 55 7.03 4.56 -9.36
CA ARG A 55 5.71 4.83 -9.93
C ARG A 55 4.93 5.84 -9.06
N ALA A 56 4.96 5.68 -7.74
CA ALA A 56 4.27 6.59 -6.82
C ALA A 56 4.86 8.01 -6.87
N LEU A 57 6.19 8.14 -6.90
CA LEU A 57 6.88 9.42 -6.97
C LEU A 57 6.63 10.16 -8.29
N ASN A 58 6.59 9.44 -9.41
CA ASN A 58 6.24 10.03 -10.70
C ASN A 58 4.83 10.63 -10.66
N THR A 59 3.84 9.87 -10.19
CA THR A 59 2.46 10.37 -10.05
C THR A 59 2.36 11.51 -9.03
N ALA A 60 3.07 11.43 -7.91
CA ALA A 60 3.13 12.51 -6.93
C ALA A 60 3.67 13.81 -7.53
N THR A 61 4.66 13.71 -8.41
CA THR A 61 5.23 14.86 -9.13
C THR A 61 4.19 15.49 -10.06
N GLU A 62 3.45 14.68 -10.83
CA GLU A 62 2.37 15.14 -11.72
C GLU A 62 1.24 15.84 -10.93
N LEU A 63 0.95 15.37 -9.72
CA LEU A 63 -0.07 15.93 -8.84
C LEU A 63 0.43 17.07 -7.93
N ASN A 64 1.71 17.47 -8.04
CA ASN A 64 2.37 18.46 -7.17
C ASN A 64 2.24 18.13 -5.66
N LEU A 65 2.33 16.85 -5.31
CA LEU A 65 2.32 16.37 -3.93
C LEU A 65 3.73 16.35 -3.33
N ASP A 66 3.81 16.38 -2.00
CA ASP A 66 5.08 16.21 -1.29
C ASP A 66 5.65 14.81 -1.53
N LEU A 67 6.79 14.74 -2.23
CA LEU A 67 7.42 13.49 -2.62
C LEU A 67 7.87 12.65 -1.42
N GLY A 68 8.32 13.31 -0.34
CA GLY A 68 8.74 12.64 0.89
C GLY A 68 7.59 11.88 1.54
N SER A 69 6.47 12.56 1.76
CA SER A 69 5.26 12.00 2.35
C SER A 69 4.68 10.87 1.52
N VAL A 70 4.63 11.02 0.18
CA VAL A 70 4.14 9.95 -0.70
C VAL A 70 5.06 8.73 -0.64
N LYS A 71 6.38 8.93 -0.61
CA LYS A 71 7.32 7.83 -0.44
C LYS A 71 7.07 7.07 0.85
N GLU A 72 6.94 7.76 1.98
CA GLU A 72 6.68 7.14 3.28
C GLU A 72 5.38 6.33 3.29
N ILE A 73 4.30 6.88 2.73
CA ILE A 73 3.02 6.17 2.58
C ILE A 73 3.22 4.87 1.80
N PHE A 74 3.90 4.91 0.66
CA PHE A 74 4.09 3.71 -0.16
C PHE A 74 5.06 2.70 0.48
N GLU A 75 6.05 3.15 1.25
CA GLU A 75 6.90 2.27 2.06
C GLU A 75 6.08 1.53 3.13
N ILE A 76 5.13 2.21 3.78
CA ILE A 76 4.17 1.58 4.71
C ILE A 76 3.35 0.52 3.98
N LEU A 77 2.77 0.85 2.82
CA LEU A 77 1.96 -0.09 2.04
C LEU A 77 2.76 -1.31 1.56
N ILE A 78 4.03 -1.13 1.20
CA ILE A 78 4.93 -2.25 0.86
C ILE A 78 5.16 -3.13 2.09
N ARG A 79 5.45 -2.53 3.25
CA ARG A 79 5.64 -3.27 4.50
C ARG A 79 4.42 -4.10 4.87
N MET A 80 3.22 -3.51 4.83
CA MET A 80 1.96 -4.22 5.09
C MET A 80 1.79 -5.45 4.18
N SER A 81 2.13 -5.32 2.89
CA SER A 81 2.06 -6.45 1.94
C SER A 81 3.09 -7.54 2.26
N ILE A 82 4.30 -7.18 2.69
CA ILE A 82 5.35 -8.12 3.09
C ILE A 82 4.94 -8.86 4.37
N GLU A 83 4.44 -8.15 5.37
CA GLU A 83 3.94 -8.71 6.64
C GLU A 83 2.80 -9.70 6.36
N ARG A 84 1.82 -9.32 5.53
CA ARG A 84 0.74 -10.22 5.12
C ARG A 84 1.24 -11.48 4.41
N GLN A 85 2.22 -11.36 3.51
CA GLN A 85 2.86 -12.53 2.88
C GLN A 85 3.56 -13.42 3.90
N ASN A 86 4.24 -12.84 4.89
CA ASN A 86 4.90 -13.60 5.95
C ASN A 86 3.89 -14.39 6.80
N GLU A 87 2.79 -13.75 7.23
CA GLU A 87 1.67 -14.40 7.92
C GLU A 87 1.14 -15.60 7.13
N LEU A 88 0.79 -15.40 5.86
CA LEU A 88 0.27 -16.44 4.97
C LEU A 88 1.30 -17.54 4.65
N SER A 89 2.59 -17.25 4.79
CA SER A 89 3.67 -18.24 4.62
C SER A 89 3.95 -19.08 5.86
N GLY A 90 3.26 -18.83 6.98
CA GLY A 90 3.53 -19.47 8.27
C GLY A 90 4.79 -18.94 8.97
N LYS A 91 5.37 -17.85 8.49
CA LYS A 91 6.52 -17.14 9.08
C LYS A 91 6.10 -15.91 9.90
N GLY A 92 4.81 -15.62 9.97
CA GLY A 92 4.29 -14.53 10.79
C GLY A 92 4.36 -14.90 12.27
N SER A 93 5.01 -14.05 13.06
CA SER A 93 4.71 -13.95 14.49
C SER A 93 3.29 -13.41 14.58
N LEU A 94 2.30 -14.28 14.85
CA LEU A 94 1.03 -13.83 15.39
C LEU A 94 1.34 -13.06 16.68
N PRO A 95 0.79 -11.85 16.90
CA PRO A 95 0.60 -11.38 18.27
C PRO A 95 -0.30 -12.34 19.04
#